data_AF-A0AAU2TCK2-F1
#
_entry.id   AF-A0AAU2TCK2-F1
#
_cell.length_a   1.000
_cell.length_b   1.000
_cell.length_c   1.000
_cell.angle_alpha   90.00
_cell.angle_beta   90.00
_cell.angle_gamma   90.00
#
_symmetry.space_group_name_H-M   'P 1'
#
loop_
_entity.id
_entity.type
_entity.pdbx_description
1 polymer ?
#
loop_
_entity_poly.entity_id
_entity_poly.type
_entity_poly.pdbx_seq_one_letter_code
_entity_poly.pdbx_strand_id
1 'polypeptide(L)'
;MPDTTTTRAYGPDSPLAFLLEVAADAYGPDESEQREDAETAAAHHTYAAYPQTLAQAVEAAHWQGAAATDSGGRRVEPSAVAWLDGGLWLHHTLRITEYDGAADLLTLVVPCTCGHYTNITLDGEEMLLELLAELAPTHGRSMHDDTVGDCRSI
;
A
#
# COMPACT_ATOMS: atom_id res chain seq x y z
N MET A 1 -21.63 41.23 -12.75
CA MET A 1 -22.45 40.00 -12.74
C MET A 1 -21.59 38.90 -13.35
N PRO A 2 -21.34 37.77 -12.67
CA PRO A 2 -20.50 36.71 -13.22
C PRO A 2 -21.29 35.90 -14.26
N ASP A 3 -20.71 35.77 -15.46
CA ASP A 3 -21.17 34.86 -16.51
C ASP A 3 -21.07 33.41 -16.02
N THR A 4 -22.21 32.72 -16.01
CA THR A 4 -22.31 31.32 -15.65
C THR A 4 -22.07 30.50 -16.92
N THR A 5 -20.83 30.09 -17.15
CA THR A 5 -20.49 29.14 -18.23
C THR A 5 -21.18 27.82 -17.93
N THR A 6 -22.37 27.62 -18.49
CA THR A 6 -23.12 26.37 -18.39
C THR A 6 -22.43 25.36 -19.30
N THR A 7 -21.55 24.53 -18.74
CA THR A 7 -20.96 23.40 -19.45
C THR A 7 -22.10 22.47 -19.86
N ARG A 8 -22.36 22.39 -21.18
CA ARG A 8 -23.39 21.52 -21.73
C ARG A 8 -22.95 20.07 -21.51
N ALA A 9 -23.71 19.31 -20.73
CA ALA A 9 -23.46 17.88 -20.56
C ALA A 9 -23.50 17.18 -21.93
N TYR A 10 -22.48 16.39 -22.23
CA TYR A 10 -22.40 15.63 -23.47
C TYR A 10 -23.30 14.39 -23.38
N GLY A 11 -23.89 13.98 -24.50
CA GLY A 11 -24.59 12.70 -24.55
C GLY A 11 -23.60 11.54 -24.38
N PRO A 12 -23.98 10.45 -23.71
CA PRO A 12 -23.11 9.29 -23.48
C PRO A 12 -22.59 8.67 -24.80
N ASP A 13 -23.34 8.79 -25.90
CA ASP A 13 -22.94 8.29 -27.23
C ASP A 13 -22.30 9.37 -28.13
N SER A 14 -21.89 10.51 -27.57
CA SER A 14 -21.26 11.57 -28.36
C SER A 14 -19.81 11.22 -28.73
N PRO A 15 -19.32 11.65 -29.90
CA PRO A 15 -17.91 11.48 -30.27
C PRO A 15 -16.93 12.04 -29.23
N LEU A 16 -17.32 13.08 -28.49
CA LEU A 16 -16.49 13.63 -27.41
C LEU A 16 -16.47 12.73 -26.17
N ALA A 17 -17.57 12.09 -25.81
CA ALA A 17 -17.58 11.10 -24.72
C ALA A 17 -16.66 9.92 -25.05
N PHE A 18 -16.73 9.42 -26.28
CA PHE A 18 -15.80 8.39 -26.79
C PHE A 18 -14.33 8.86 -26.77
N LEU A 19 -14.05 10.08 -27.22
CA LEU A 19 -12.68 10.61 -27.19
C LEU A 19 -12.16 10.82 -25.76
N LEU A 20 -13.01 11.17 -24.81
CA LEU A 20 -12.65 11.29 -23.39
C LEU A 20 -12.41 9.91 -22.75
N GLU A 21 -13.18 8.89 -23.13
CA GLU A 21 -12.97 7.50 -22.70
C GLU A 21 -11.66 6.93 -23.29
N VAL A 22 -11.43 7.12 -24.59
CA VAL A 22 -10.16 6.75 -25.25
C VAL A 22 -8.98 7.50 -24.65
N ALA A 23 -9.14 8.79 -24.32
CA ALA A 23 -8.09 9.54 -23.63
C ALA A 23 -7.88 9.03 -22.19
N ALA A 24 -8.92 8.63 -21.47
CA ALA A 24 -8.77 8.04 -20.14
C ALA A 24 -8.01 6.71 -20.20
N ASP A 25 -8.33 5.85 -21.18
CA ASP A 25 -7.64 4.57 -21.41
C ASP A 25 -6.21 4.75 -21.95
N ALA A 26 -5.97 5.78 -22.79
CA ALA A 26 -4.67 6.01 -23.41
C ALA A 26 -3.66 6.78 -22.53
N TYR A 27 -4.13 7.45 -21.47
CA TYR A 27 -3.29 8.31 -20.62
C TYR A 27 -3.19 7.85 -19.15
N GLY A 28 -3.83 6.74 -18.78
CA GLY A 28 -3.60 6.09 -17.48
C GLY A 28 -2.39 5.15 -17.55
N PRO A 29 -1.55 5.07 -16.49
CA PRO A 29 -0.52 4.04 -16.43
C PRO A 29 -1.19 2.67 -16.50
N ASP A 30 -0.67 1.81 -17.37
CA ASP A 30 -1.19 0.45 -17.47
C ASP A 30 -0.92 -0.35 -16.18
N GLU A 31 -1.56 -1.51 -16.02
CA GLU A 31 -1.39 -2.31 -14.81
C GLU A 31 0.07 -2.72 -14.55
N SER A 32 0.91 -2.87 -15.59
CA SER A 32 2.32 -3.20 -15.40
C SER A 32 3.09 -2.02 -14.86
N GLU A 33 2.88 -0.83 -15.43
CA GLU A 33 3.47 0.42 -14.95
C GLU A 33 3.06 0.67 -13.49
N GLN A 34 1.79 0.47 -13.12
CA GLN A 34 1.34 0.61 -11.74
C GLN A 34 2.03 -0.36 -10.77
N ARG A 35 2.32 -1.60 -11.19
CA ARG A 35 3.06 -2.57 -10.37
C ARG A 35 4.51 -2.12 -10.17
N GLU A 36 5.18 -1.75 -11.26
CA GLU A 36 6.58 -1.31 -11.24
C GLU A 36 6.77 -0.02 -10.42
N ASP A 37 5.82 0.91 -10.53
CA ASP A 37 5.76 2.13 -9.72
C ASP A 37 5.57 1.81 -8.24
N ALA A 38 4.68 0.86 -7.90
CA ALA A 38 4.46 0.46 -6.52
C ALA A 38 5.71 -0.21 -5.91
N GLU A 39 6.40 -1.07 -6.66
CA GLU A 39 7.67 -1.68 -6.25
C GLU A 39 8.74 -0.62 -5.99
N THR A 40 8.87 0.33 -6.92
CA THR A 40 9.84 1.42 -6.83
C THR A 40 9.53 2.33 -5.64
N ALA A 41 8.27 2.69 -5.44
CA ALA A 41 7.83 3.51 -4.31
C ALA A 41 8.11 2.81 -2.97
N ALA A 42 7.81 1.52 -2.84
CA ALA A 42 8.07 0.76 -1.62
C ALA A 42 9.57 0.66 -1.30
N ALA A 43 10.39 0.35 -2.31
CA ALA A 43 11.85 0.30 -2.17
C ALA A 43 12.43 1.67 -1.78
N HIS A 44 11.96 2.74 -2.42
CA HIS A 44 12.39 4.10 -2.10
C HIS A 44 11.95 4.52 -0.68
N HIS A 45 10.72 4.24 -0.29
CA HIS A 45 10.22 4.55 1.05
C HIS A 45 11.01 3.82 2.13
N THR A 46 11.27 2.51 1.97
CA THR A 46 12.09 1.78 2.93
C THR A 46 13.53 2.29 3.00
N TYR A 47 14.14 2.63 1.86
CA TYR A 47 15.46 3.23 1.84
C TYR A 47 15.51 4.57 2.60
N ALA A 48 14.50 5.42 2.42
CA ALA A 48 14.45 6.76 3.01
C ALA A 48 14.08 6.74 4.50
N ALA A 49 13.07 5.96 4.88
CA ALA A 49 12.49 5.98 6.23
C ALA A 49 13.11 4.95 7.20
N TYR A 50 13.80 3.92 6.67
CA TYR A 50 14.37 2.81 7.46
C TYR A 50 15.83 2.50 7.05
N PRO A 51 16.73 3.51 7.01
CA PRO A 51 18.07 3.40 6.42
C PRO A 51 19.01 2.42 7.15
N GLN A 52 18.79 2.20 8.45
CA GLN A 52 19.64 1.34 9.28
C GLN A 52 19.10 -0.08 9.42
N THR A 53 17.83 -0.29 9.03
CA THR A 53 17.10 -1.55 9.21
C THR A 53 16.64 -2.13 7.88
N LEU A 54 15.44 -1.80 7.41
CA LEU A 54 14.86 -2.41 6.21
C LEU A 54 15.70 -2.15 4.96
N ALA A 55 16.30 -0.97 4.83
CA ALA A 55 17.17 -0.65 3.70
C ALA A 55 18.40 -1.56 3.59
N GLN A 56 18.83 -2.19 4.69
CA GLN A 56 19.96 -3.12 4.72
C GLN A 56 19.52 -4.57 4.46
N ALA A 57 18.25 -4.90 4.70
CA ALA A 57 17.75 -6.28 4.70
C ALA A 57 16.84 -6.59 3.50
N VAL A 58 16.16 -5.59 2.94
CA VAL A 58 15.17 -5.74 1.88
C VAL A 58 15.65 -4.99 0.63
N GLU A 59 16.17 -5.74 -0.32
CA GLU A 59 16.55 -5.20 -1.63
C GLU A 59 15.31 -4.84 -2.47
N ALA A 60 15.48 -3.92 -3.43
CA ALA A 60 14.42 -3.53 -4.34
C ALA A 60 13.79 -4.75 -5.07
N ALA A 61 14.58 -5.75 -5.42
CA ALA A 61 14.13 -6.96 -6.10
C ALA A 61 13.28 -7.91 -5.23
N HIS A 62 13.18 -7.67 -3.92
CA HIS A 62 12.30 -8.45 -3.03
C HIS A 62 10.87 -7.95 -3.03
N TRP A 63 10.61 -6.75 -3.55
CA TRP A 63 9.27 -6.19 -3.68
C TRP A 63 8.54 -6.79 -4.88
N GLN A 64 7.25 -7.05 -4.70
CA GLN A 64 6.35 -7.50 -5.75
C GLN A 64 5.14 -6.57 -5.77
N GLY A 65 4.92 -5.90 -6.88
CA GLY A 65 3.88 -4.91 -7.07
C GLY A 65 2.53 -5.53 -7.43
N ALA A 66 1.46 -4.88 -7.02
CA ALA A 66 0.10 -5.13 -7.42
C ALA A 66 -0.53 -3.82 -7.92
N ALA A 67 -1.17 -3.89 -9.09
CA ALA A 67 -1.91 -2.77 -9.66
C ALA A 67 -3.16 -2.47 -8.82
N ALA A 68 -3.72 -1.28 -9.01
CA ALA A 68 -5.02 -0.96 -8.42
C ALA A 68 -6.08 -1.95 -8.93
N THR A 69 -6.95 -2.42 -8.04
CA THR A 69 -8.06 -3.30 -8.41
C THR A 69 -9.36 -2.79 -7.81
N ASP A 70 -10.48 -3.03 -8.50
CA ASP A 70 -11.81 -2.85 -7.91
C ASP A 70 -12.26 -4.18 -7.31
N SER A 71 -12.41 -4.22 -5.99
CA SER A 71 -12.92 -5.38 -5.28
C SER A 71 -14.24 -5.02 -4.60
N GLY A 72 -15.34 -5.41 -5.25
CA GLY A 72 -16.69 -5.25 -4.69
C GLY A 72 -17.13 -3.81 -4.49
N GLY A 73 -16.70 -2.87 -5.35
CA GLY A 73 -17.02 -1.45 -5.24
C GLY A 73 -16.07 -0.67 -4.31
N ARG A 74 -14.99 -1.31 -3.85
CA ARG A 74 -13.90 -0.66 -3.14
C ARG A 74 -12.65 -0.70 -4.02
N ARG A 75 -12.16 0.48 -4.38
CA ARG A 75 -10.86 0.62 -5.04
C ARG A 75 -9.77 0.26 -4.04
N VAL A 76 -8.97 -0.72 -4.41
CA VAL A 76 -7.70 -1.06 -3.76
C VAL A 76 -6.62 -0.30 -4.52
N GLU A 77 -5.83 0.48 -3.80
CA GLU A 77 -4.73 1.26 -4.37
C GLU A 77 -3.58 0.34 -4.83
N PRO A 78 -2.70 0.82 -5.73
CA PRO A 78 -1.47 0.12 -6.03
C PRO A 78 -0.66 -0.12 -4.75
N SER A 79 -0.05 -1.30 -4.67
CA SER A 79 0.62 -1.77 -3.46
C SER A 79 1.81 -2.64 -3.82
N ALA A 80 2.73 -2.83 -2.89
CA ALA A 80 3.82 -3.78 -3.05
C ALA A 80 4.02 -4.58 -1.77
N VAL A 81 4.46 -5.83 -1.93
CA VAL A 81 4.74 -6.73 -0.81
C VAL A 81 6.17 -7.24 -0.85
N ALA A 82 6.78 -7.42 0.32
CA ALA A 82 8.10 -8.05 0.46
C ALA A 82 8.08 -9.10 1.56
N TRP A 83 8.53 -10.31 1.24
CA TRP A 83 8.60 -11.43 2.18
C TRP A 83 9.87 -11.35 3.04
N LEU A 84 9.73 -11.46 4.37
CA LEU A 84 10.84 -11.36 5.33
C LEU A 84 11.23 -12.71 5.96
N ASP A 85 10.66 -13.81 5.45
CA ASP A 85 10.76 -15.15 6.05
C ASP A 85 10.04 -15.29 7.41
N GLY A 86 9.97 -16.52 7.93
CA GLY A 86 9.37 -16.81 9.24
C GLY A 86 7.85 -16.60 9.31
N GLY A 87 7.18 -16.38 8.18
CA GLY A 87 5.77 -16.00 8.17
C GLY A 87 5.54 -14.49 8.03
N LEU A 88 6.58 -13.65 8.05
CA LEU A 88 6.44 -12.20 8.07
C LEU A 88 6.52 -11.62 6.66
N TRP A 89 5.73 -10.57 6.42
CA TRP A 89 5.88 -9.76 5.22
C TRP A 89 5.56 -8.30 5.46
N LEU A 90 6.12 -7.46 4.59
CA LEU A 90 5.79 -6.05 4.50
C LEU A 90 4.72 -5.87 3.43
N HIS A 91 3.80 -4.95 3.69
CA HIS A 91 2.81 -4.47 2.73
C HIS A 91 2.91 -2.95 2.67
N HIS A 92 3.35 -2.43 1.54
CA HIS A 92 3.41 -1.01 1.24
C HIS A 92 2.21 -0.61 0.39
N THR A 93 1.62 0.55 0.70
CA THR A 93 0.55 1.14 -0.11
C THR A 93 0.79 2.62 -0.23
N LEU A 94 0.70 3.15 -1.44
CA LEU A 94 0.68 4.58 -1.67
C LEU A 94 -0.77 5.05 -1.57
N ARG A 95 -1.13 5.72 -0.47
CA ARG A 95 -2.46 6.34 -0.34
C ARG A 95 -2.43 7.74 -0.90
N ILE A 96 -3.16 7.98 -1.97
CA ILE A 96 -3.38 9.31 -2.50
C ILE A 96 -4.72 9.81 -1.95
N THR A 97 -4.67 10.85 -1.12
CA THR A 97 -5.88 11.53 -0.65
C THR A 97 -5.95 12.93 -1.26
N GLU A 98 -7.17 13.42 -1.54
CA GLU A 98 -7.36 14.76 -2.12
C GLU A 98 -6.90 15.89 -1.18
N TYR A 99 -6.84 15.64 0.13
CA TYR A 99 -6.56 16.64 1.16
C TYR A 99 -5.11 16.61 1.67
N ASP A 100 -4.56 15.41 1.90
CA ASP A 100 -3.25 15.23 2.54
C ASP A 100 -2.15 14.84 1.54
N GLY A 101 -2.50 14.71 0.26
CA GLY A 101 -1.57 14.29 -0.80
C GLY A 101 -1.29 12.79 -0.76
N ALA A 102 -0.13 12.41 -1.32
CA ALA A 102 0.34 11.04 -1.32
C ALA A 102 1.07 10.73 -0.01
N ALA A 103 0.63 9.66 0.67
CA ALA A 103 1.24 9.17 1.90
C ALA A 103 1.64 7.70 1.73
N ASP A 104 2.91 7.41 2.00
CA ASP A 104 3.43 6.05 2.08
C ASP A 104 2.97 5.40 3.38
N LEU A 105 2.31 4.25 3.27
CA LEU A 105 1.95 3.42 4.42
C LEU A 105 2.67 2.09 4.32
N LEU A 106 3.49 1.81 5.33
CA LEU A 106 4.16 0.53 5.47
C LEU A 106 3.52 -0.25 6.61
N THR A 107 3.06 -1.46 6.32
CA THR A 107 2.46 -2.37 7.30
C THR A 107 3.32 -3.61 7.42
N LEU A 108 3.70 -3.97 8.64
CA LEU A 108 4.30 -5.25 8.95
C LEU A 108 3.18 -6.23 9.30
N VAL A 109 3.09 -7.32 8.53
CA VAL A 109 2.15 -8.40 8.79
C VAL A 109 2.89 -9.54 9.45
N VAL A 110 2.50 -9.85 10.70
CA VAL A 110 3.20 -10.81 11.54
C VAL A 110 2.29 -11.96 11.97
N PRO A 111 2.80 -13.19 12.01
CA PRO A 111 2.07 -14.31 12.58
C PRO A 111 1.87 -14.10 14.08
N CYS A 112 0.70 -14.45 14.59
CA CYS A 112 0.37 -14.39 16.00
C CYS A 112 0.46 -15.78 16.64
N THR A 113 0.75 -15.84 17.94
CA THR A 113 0.73 -17.11 18.71
C THR A 113 -0.65 -17.78 18.74
N CYS A 114 -1.74 -17.06 18.45
CA CYS A 114 -3.08 -17.63 18.32
C CYS A 114 -3.34 -18.37 16.98
N GLY A 115 -2.40 -18.31 16.03
CA GLY A 115 -2.52 -18.98 14.72
C GLY A 115 -3.12 -18.11 13.60
N HIS A 116 -3.41 -16.84 13.88
CA HIS A 116 -3.80 -15.85 12.87
C HIS A 116 -2.68 -14.84 12.60
N TYR A 117 -2.96 -13.83 11.78
CA TYR A 117 -2.05 -12.72 11.49
C TYR A 117 -2.53 -11.44 12.15
N THR A 118 -1.58 -10.55 12.45
CA THR A 118 -1.88 -9.18 12.84
C THR A 118 -1.12 -8.21 11.96
N ASN A 119 -1.74 -7.06 11.71
CA ASN A 119 -1.21 -6.00 10.86
C ASN A 119 -0.77 -4.85 11.75
N ILE A 120 0.48 -4.43 11.63
CA ILE A 120 1.05 -3.34 12.41
C ILE A 120 1.54 -2.28 11.44
N THR A 121 0.87 -1.13 11.38
CA THR A 121 1.34 0.02 10.58
C THR A 121 2.58 0.59 11.24
N LEU A 122 3.66 0.71 10.49
CA LEU A 122 4.92 1.29 10.92
C LEU A 122 4.92 2.79 10.62
N ASP A 123 5.22 3.62 11.62
CA ASP A 123 5.34 5.07 11.49
C ASP A 123 6.80 5.55 11.37
N GLY A 124 7.77 4.65 11.49
CA GLY A 124 9.19 4.95 11.33
C GLY A 124 10.11 3.86 11.88
N GLU A 125 11.42 4.09 11.72
CA GLU A 125 12.46 3.14 12.10
C GLU A 125 12.50 2.83 13.60
N GLU A 126 12.22 3.81 14.47
CA GLU A 126 12.20 3.61 15.92
C GLU A 126 11.11 2.59 16.33
N MET A 127 9.88 2.75 15.82
CA MET A 127 8.79 1.80 16.07
C MET A 127 9.13 0.40 15.55
N LEU A 128 9.77 0.30 14.38
CA LEU A 128 10.20 -1.00 13.86
C LEU A 128 11.18 -1.69 14.82
N LEU A 129 12.16 -0.96 15.34
CA LEU A 129 13.15 -1.53 16.27
C LEU A 129 12.51 -1.99 17.57
N GLU A 130 11.57 -1.22 18.13
CA GLU A 130 10.80 -1.60 19.31
C GLU A 130 10.01 -2.90 19.06
N LEU A 131 9.27 -2.96 17.94
CA LEU A 131 8.50 -4.14 17.56
C LEU A 131 9.39 -5.37 17.35
N LEU A 132 10.55 -5.22 16.69
CA LEU A 132 11.47 -6.34 16.50
C LEU A 132 12.02 -6.86 17.83
N ALA A 133 12.26 -5.98 18.81
CA ALA A 133 12.66 -6.37 20.16
C ALA A 133 11.54 -7.14 20.90
N GLU A 134 10.28 -6.76 20.69
CA GLU A 134 9.11 -7.46 21.23
C GLU A 134 8.87 -8.83 20.58
N LEU A 135 9.15 -8.95 19.28
CA LEU A 135 8.99 -10.19 18.52
C LEU A 135 10.16 -11.18 18.69
N ALA A 136 11.33 -10.71 19.13
CA ALA A 136 12.51 -11.55 19.29
C ALA A 136 12.30 -12.76 20.23
N PRO A 137 11.68 -12.63 21.43
CA PRO A 137 11.47 -13.76 22.34
C PRO A 137 10.57 -14.87 21.78
N THR A 138 9.69 -14.52 20.85
CA THR A 138 8.71 -15.42 20.22
C THR A 138 9.13 -15.87 18.82
N HIS A 139 10.37 -15.58 18.42
CA HIS A 139 10.93 -15.91 17.11
C HIS A 139 10.10 -15.32 15.96
N GLY A 140 9.70 -14.05 16.07
CA GLY A 140 8.99 -13.34 15.02
C GLY A 140 7.46 -13.39 15.12
N ARG A 141 6.89 -13.89 16.23
CA ARG A 141 5.43 -14.01 16.41
C ARG A 141 4.88 -12.98 17.37
N SER A 142 3.81 -12.27 17.03
CA SER A 142 3.17 -11.41 18.02
C SER A 142 2.53 -12.25 19.13
N MET A 143 2.67 -11.80 20.38
CA MET A 143 1.91 -12.39 21.47
C MET A 143 0.44 -11.99 21.30
N HIS A 144 -0.45 -12.97 21.43
CA HIS A 144 -1.87 -12.69 21.48
C HIS A 144 -2.22 -11.99 22.80
N ASP A 145 -2.78 -10.79 22.72
CA ASP A 145 -3.36 -10.08 23.86
C ASP A 145 -4.88 -10.05 23.70
N ASP A 146 -5.59 -10.74 24.61
CA ASP A 146 -7.06 -10.81 24.64
C ASP A 146 -7.71 -9.44 24.94
N THR A 147 -6.95 -8.45 25.40
CA THR A 147 -7.47 -7.09 25.70
C THR A 147 -7.48 -6.17 24.49
N VAL A 148 -6.59 -6.41 23.50
CA VAL A 148 -6.55 -5.70 22.22
C VAL A 148 -7.00 -6.68 21.15
N GLY A 149 -8.31 -6.95 21.14
CA GLY A 149 -8.90 -7.78 20.10
C GLY A 149 -8.66 -7.18 18.72
N ASP A 150 -7.76 -7.77 17.93
CA ASP A 150 -8.10 -8.29 16.60
C ASP A 150 -6.88 -8.95 15.93
N CYS A 151 -6.65 -10.23 16.25
CA CYS A 151 -5.92 -11.10 15.32
C CYS A 151 -6.85 -11.62 14.19
N ARG A 152 -8.08 -11.08 14.07
CA ARG A 152 -9.04 -11.43 13.03
C ARG A 152 -8.99 -10.42 11.89
N SER A 153 -7.97 -10.45 11.05
CA SER A 153 -8.07 -9.78 9.75
C SER A 153 -7.08 -10.38 8.74
N ILE A 154 -7.55 -11.38 8.00
CA ILE A 154 -7.29 -11.53 6.56
C ILE A 154 -8.63 -11.82 5.90
#